data_AF-A0A3D4GSI7-F1
#
_entry.id   AF-A0A3D4GSI7-F1
#
_cell.length_a   1.000
_cell.length_b   1.000
_cell.length_c   1.000
_cell.angle_alpha   90.00
_cell.angle_beta   90.00
_cell.angle_gamma   90.00
#
_symmetry.space_group_name_H-M   'P 1'
#
loop_
_entity.id
_entity.type
_entity.pdbx_description
1 polymer ?
#
loop_
_entity_poly.entity_id
_entity_poly.type
_entity_poly.pdbx_seq_one_letter_code
_entity_poly.pdbx_strand_id
1 'polypeptide(L)'
;MYLRTELRSGGHFYQEDNKLANVKLTVDAGPHRRINCPVSTTVDAPEGVTDVKLTLDEVGVPCQARLVEGGLHVSWIIDDLSANEASEYVLEFSGEGQGPGVSLSDNGD
;
A
#
# COMPACT_ATOMS: atom_id res chain seq x y z
N MET A 1 18.53 -10.10 -22.96
CA MET A 1 18.25 -11.37 -22.24
C MET A 1 16.75 -11.42 -22.05
N TYR A 2 16.04 -12.21 -22.85
CA TYR A 2 14.58 -12.27 -22.84
C TYR A 2 14.11 -13.26 -21.77
N LEU A 3 13.28 -12.80 -20.82
CA LEU A 3 12.59 -13.67 -19.87
C LEU A 3 11.21 -14.04 -20.43
N ARG A 4 10.97 -15.34 -20.44
CA ARG A 4 9.86 -16.04 -21.09
C ARG A 4 8.74 -16.21 -20.06
N THR A 5 7.55 -15.69 -20.37
CA THR A 5 6.34 -15.87 -19.55
C THR A 5 5.64 -17.16 -19.98
N GLU A 6 5.49 -18.13 -19.08
CA GLU A 6 4.68 -19.33 -19.34
C GLU A 6 3.22 -19.08 -18.90
N LEU A 7 2.33 -18.87 -19.87
CA LEU A 7 0.88 -18.94 -19.70
C LEU A 7 0.43 -20.39 -19.89
N ARG A 8 -0.03 -21.04 -18.82
CA ARG A 8 -0.80 -22.29 -18.93
C ARG A 8 -2.29 -21.96 -18.83
N SER A 9 -2.97 -22.12 -19.95
CA SER A 9 -4.42 -22.07 -20.11
C SER A 9 -5.09 -23.30 -19.49
N GLY A 10 -6.18 -23.10 -18.75
CA GLY A 10 -7.22 -24.12 -18.56
C GLY A 10 -7.85 -24.14 -17.17
N GLY A 11 -9.13 -23.74 -17.10
CA GLY A 11 -10.02 -24.09 -15.99
C GLY A 11 -10.83 -22.92 -15.46
N HIS A 12 -12.06 -22.76 -15.96
CA HIS A 12 -13.09 -21.95 -15.32
C HIS A 12 -13.44 -22.62 -13.98
N PHE A 13 -12.94 -22.05 -12.88
CA PHE A 13 -13.43 -22.29 -11.53
C PHE A 13 -13.77 -20.91 -10.96
N TYR A 14 -15.06 -20.56 -10.94
CA TYR A 14 -15.54 -19.52 -10.04
C TYR A 14 -15.49 -20.12 -8.64
N GLN A 15 -14.43 -19.79 -7.90
CA GLN A 15 -14.31 -20.07 -6.48
C GLN A 15 -14.28 -18.70 -5.79
N GLU A 16 -15.32 -18.44 -5.00
CA GLU A 16 -15.53 -17.25 -4.20
C GLU A 16 -14.46 -17.15 -3.09
N ASP A 17 -13.29 -16.64 -3.44
CA ASP A 17 -12.25 -16.19 -2.50
C ASP A 17 -11.46 -15.08 -3.20
N ASN A 18 -12.11 -13.94 -3.43
CA ASN A 18 -11.44 -12.73 -3.89
C ASN A 18 -10.66 -12.12 -2.70
N LYS A 19 -9.71 -12.88 -2.14
CA LYS A 19 -8.67 -12.30 -1.29
C LYS A 19 -7.90 -11.35 -2.19
N LEU A 20 -8.24 -10.07 -2.08
CA LEU A 20 -7.54 -8.99 -2.76
C LEU A 20 -6.04 -9.22 -2.50
N ALA A 21 -5.28 -9.48 -3.55
CA ALA A 21 -3.91 -9.95 -3.40
C ALA A 21 -3.09 -8.89 -2.66
N ASN A 22 -2.43 -9.28 -1.57
CA ASN A 22 -1.55 -8.39 -0.82
C ASN A 22 -0.38 -7.94 -1.70
N VAL A 23 0.01 -6.67 -1.61
CA VAL A 23 1.14 -6.08 -2.33
C VAL A 23 2.32 -5.92 -1.39
N LYS A 24 3.50 -6.39 -1.81
CA LYS A 24 4.75 -6.12 -1.09
C LYS A 24 5.35 -4.80 -1.56
N LEU A 25 5.69 -3.93 -0.63
CA LEU A 25 6.34 -2.64 -0.88
C LEU A 25 7.73 -2.65 -0.24
N THR A 26 8.77 -2.41 -1.02
CA THR A 26 10.13 -2.29 -0.49
C THR A 26 10.55 -0.83 -0.48
N VAL A 27 10.99 -0.32 0.67
CA VAL A 27 11.61 1.00 0.76
C VAL A 27 13.09 0.85 1.03
N ASP A 28 13.90 1.36 0.11
CA ASP A 28 15.35 1.44 0.24
C ASP A 28 15.74 2.81 0.83
N ALA A 29 16.51 2.84 1.91
CA ALA A 29 16.97 4.09 2.50
C ALA A 29 17.97 4.83 1.61
N GLY A 30 18.74 4.11 0.80
CA GLY A 30 19.89 4.63 0.09
C GLY A 30 20.98 5.13 1.06
N PRO A 31 21.83 6.08 0.66
CA PRO A 31 22.99 6.50 1.45
C PRO A 31 22.65 7.31 2.71
N HIS A 32 21.38 7.64 2.95
CA HIS A 32 20.95 8.46 4.07
C HIS A 32 19.96 7.70 4.95
N ARG A 33 20.13 7.84 6.27
CA ARG A 33 19.16 7.34 7.25
C ARG A 33 17.85 8.11 7.10
N ARG A 34 16.72 7.40 7.08
CA ARG A 34 15.37 7.97 6.99
C ARG A 34 14.74 7.93 8.38
N ILE A 35 14.50 9.09 8.96
CA ILE A 35 13.84 9.24 10.27
C ILE A 35 12.68 10.21 10.11
N ASN A 36 11.48 9.83 10.56
CA ASN A 36 10.25 10.59 10.38
C ASN A 36 10.02 11.04 8.93
N CYS A 37 10.45 10.21 7.97
CA CYS A 37 10.44 10.58 6.56
C CYS A 37 9.11 10.17 5.90
N PRO A 38 8.38 11.11 5.27
CA PRO A 38 7.21 10.77 4.50
C PRO A 38 7.62 9.99 3.25
N VAL A 39 6.87 8.93 2.97
CA VAL A 39 7.01 8.13 1.75
C VAL A 39 5.64 7.85 1.18
N SER A 40 5.58 7.73 -0.14
CA SER A 40 4.34 7.39 -0.83
C SER A 40 4.62 6.65 -2.13
N THR A 41 3.61 5.93 -2.60
CA THR A 41 3.62 5.23 -3.89
C THR A 41 2.19 5.09 -4.40
N THR A 42 2.04 4.79 -5.69
CA THR A 42 0.74 4.46 -6.29
C THR A 42 0.75 2.98 -6.64
N VAL A 43 -0.29 2.26 -6.19
CA VAL A 43 -0.48 0.83 -6.48
C VAL A 43 -1.74 0.62 -7.30
N ASP A 44 -1.73 -0.42 -8.12
CA ASP A 44 -2.94 -0.91 -8.77
C ASP A 44 -3.83 -1.56 -7.71
N ALA A 45 -5.05 -1.06 -7.56
CA ALA A 45 -6.01 -1.52 -6.57
C ALA A 45 -7.28 -2.01 -7.27
N PRO A 46 -7.91 -3.09 -6.79
CA PRO A 46 -9.19 -3.54 -7.33
C PRO A 46 -10.26 -2.45 -7.30
N GLU A 47 -11.18 -2.46 -8.28
CA GLU A 47 -12.22 -1.44 -8.38
C GLU A 47 -13.04 -1.31 -7.08
N GLY A 48 -13.27 -0.07 -6.65
CA GLY A 48 -14.04 0.26 -5.45
C GLY A 48 -13.26 0.16 -4.14
N VAL A 49 -11.99 -0.26 -4.15
CA VAL A 49 -11.14 -0.23 -2.95
C VAL A 49 -10.66 1.18 -2.68
N THR A 50 -11.04 1.72 -1.53
CA THR A 50 -10.57 3.02 -1.02
C THR A 50 -9.64 2.88 0.18
N ASP A 51 -9.54 1.68 0.74
CA ASP A 51 -8.95 1.45 2.06
C ASP A 51 -7.93 0.32 2.05
N VAL A 52 -6.92 0.49 2.90
CA VAL A 52 -5.78 -0.41 2.99
C VAL A 52 -5.30 -0.52 4.43
N LYS A 53 -4.63 -1.63 4.70
CA LYS A 53 -3.85 -1.86 5.90
C LYS A 53 -2.40 -2.05 5.50
N LEU A 54 -1.51 -1.26 6.08
CA LEU A 54 -0.07 -1.40 5.90
C LEU A 54 0.53 -2.07 7.14
N THR A 55 1.42 -3.03 6.94
CA THR A 55 2.16 -3.69 8.02
C THR A 55 3.64 -3.76 7.73
N LEU A 56 4.46 -3.68 8.79
CA LEU A 56 5.90 -3.94 8.80
C LEU A 56 6.16 -4.93 9.92
N ASP A 57 6.78 -6.08 9.62
CA ASP A 57 7.05 -7.13 10.61
C ASP A 57 5.81 -7.47 11.46
N GLU A 58 4.64 -7.62 10.80
CA GLU A 58 3.33 -7.90 11.40
C GLU A 58 2.74 -6.77 12.28
N VAL A 59 3.46 -5.65 12.45
CA VAL A 59 2.99 -4.46 13.17
C VAL A 59 2.27 -3.52 12.20
N GLY A 60 1.09 -3.05 12.61
CA GLY A 60 0.31 -2.08 11.83
C GLY A 60 1.00 -0.72 11.72
N VAL A 61 1.16 -0.23 10.49
CA VAL A 61 1.74 1.08 10.19
C VAL A 61 0.62 2.04 9.80
N PRO A 62 0.45 3.17 10.50
CA PRO A 62 -0.50 4.20 10.10
C PRO A 62 -0.19 4.68 8.69
N CYS A 63 -1.17 4.61 7.80
CA CYS A 63 -1.05 5.04 6.42
C CYS A 63 -2.33 5.77 6.00
N GLN A 64 -2.22 6.52 4.91
CA GLN A 64 -3.34 7.16 4.24
C GLN A 64 -3.41 6.63 2.82
N ALA A 65 -4.62 6.33 2.37
CA ALA A 65 -4.90 5.96 1.00
C ALA A 65 -5.87 6.95 0.36
N ARG A 66 -5.64 7.25 -0.92
CA ARG A 66 -6.49 8.12 -1.72
C ARG A 66 -6.52 7.62 -3.15
N LEU A 67 -7.73 7.53 -3.72
CA LEU A 67 -7.89 7.24 -5.14
C LEU A 67 -7.37 8.41 -5.99
N VAL A 68 -6.52 8.11 -6.97
CA VAL A 68 -5.96 9.06 -7.94
C VAL A 68 -6.08 8.48 -9.36
N GLU A 69 -5.83 9.30 -10.38
CA GLU A 69 -5.71 8.78 -11.75
C GLU A 69 -4.56 7.77 -11.83
N GLY A 70 -4.87 6.52 -12.17
CA GLY A 70 -3.89 5.44 -12.29
C GLY A 70 -3.70 4.55 -11.06
N GLY A 71 -4.54 4.67 -10.03
CA GLY A 71 -4.61 3.69 -8.94
C GLY A 71 -4.85 4.30 -7.57
N LEU A 72 -4.45 3.56 -6.53
CA LEU A 72 -4.55 3.98 -5.15
C LEU A 72 -3.21 4.56 -4.69
N HIS A 73 -3.20 5.85 -4.37
CA HIS A 73 -2.04 6.51 -3.79
C HIS A 73 -1.99 6.23 -2.29
N VAL A 74 -0.91 5.61 -1.83
CA VAL A 74 -0.70 5.24 -0.42
C VAL A 74 0.50 6.00 0.13
N SER A 75 0.35 6.62 1.29
CA SER A 75 1.40 7.39 1.96
C SER A 75 1.50 7.06 3.46
N TRP A 76 2.72 7.01 3.99
CA TRP A 76 3.00 6.74 5.40
C TRP A 76 4.32 7.41 5.83
N ILE A 77 4.62 7.34 7.12
CA ILE A 77 5.86 7.86 7.71
C ILE A 77 6.75 6.69 8.10
N ILE A 78 8.03 6.76 7.72
CA ILE A 78 9.08 5.87 8.23
C ILE A 78 9.56 6.42 9.56
N ASP A 79 9.43 5.63 10.63
CA ASP A 79 9.93 5.99 11.97
C ASP A 79 11.47 6.07 11.97
N ASP A 80 12.12 4.95 11.66
CA ASP A 80 13.57 4.85 11.54
C ASP A 80 13.97 3.76 10.54
N LEU A 81 14.79 4.12 9.54
CA LEU A 81 15.45 3.19 8.64
C LEU A 81 16.89 3.63 8.41
N SER A 82 17.83 2.76 8.81
CA SER A 82 19.27 3.00 8.68
C SER A 82 19.70 3.20 7.24
N ALA A 83 20.78 3.97 7.04
CA ALA A 83 21.36 4.14 5.71
C ALA A 83 21.82 2.78 5.13
N ASN A 84 21.56 2.57 3.85
CA ASN A 84 21.84 1.36 3.07
C ASN A 84 21.05 0.12 3.50
N GLU A 85 20.04 0.29 4.34
CA GLU A 85 19.07 -0.77 4.67
C GLU A 85 17.78 -0.61 3.86
N ALA A 86 17.00 -1.69 3.83
CA ALA A 86 15.67 -1.70 3.23
C ALA A 86 14.65 -2.32 4.21
N SER A 87 13.41 -1.84 4.11
CA SER A 87 12.27 -2.43 4.82
C SER A 87 11.23 -2.94 3.84
N GLU A 88 10.65 -4.09 4.15
CA GLU A 88 9.57 -4.70 3.39
C GLU A 88 8.24 -4.53 4.14
N TYR A 89 7.31 -3.82 3.52
CA TYR A 89 5.96 -3.63 4.01
C TYR A 89 5.00 -4.54 3.24
N VAL A 90 3.93 -4.96 3.92
CA VAL A 90 2.81 -5.66 3.30
C VAL A 90 1.60 -4.74 3.32
N LEU A 91 1.09 -4.44 2.12
CA LEU A 91 -0.14 -3.69 1.90
C LEU A 91 -1.28 -4.69 1.62
N GLU A 92 -2.28 -4.68 2.49
CA GLU A 92 -3.49 -5.48 2.34
C GLU A 92 -4.64 -4.54 1.96
N PHE A 93 -5.37 -4.87 0.90
CA PHE A 93 -6.57 -4.11 0.54
C PHE A 93 -7.74 -4.54 1.42
N SER A 94 -8.40 -3.59 2.06
CA SER A 94 -9.57 -3.85 2.91
C SER A 94 -10.82 -3.25 2.29
N GLY A 95 -11.92 -4.01 2.30
CA GLY A 95 -13.23 -3.51 1.89
C GLY A 95 -13.98 -2.74 2.99
N GLU A 96 -13.48 -2.79 4.22
CA GLU A 96 -14.01 -2.04 5.37
C GLU A 96 -13.12 -0.83 5.62
N GLY A 97 -13.71 0.36 5.50
CA GLY A 97 -12.93 1.59 5.45
C GLY A 97 -12.42 2.08 6.79
N GLN A 98 -11.18 2.61 6.80
CA GLN A 98 -10.72 3.50 7.85
C GLN A 98 -11.50 4.81 7.69
N GLY A 99 -12.24 5.20 8.74
CA GLY A 99 -13.10 6.38 8.72
C GLY A 99 -12.39 7.67 8.28
N PRO A 100 -13.15 8.74 8.00
CA PRO A 100 -12.58 10.00 7.51
C PRO A 100 -11.50 10.50 8.48
N GLY A 101 -10.25 10.58 8.00
CA GLY A 101 -9.08 10.86 8.85
C GLY A 101 -9.21 12.17 9.61
N VAL A 102 -9.13 13.30 8.92
CA VAL A 102 -9.36 14.62 9.50
C VAL A 102 -10.44 15.33 8.71
N SER A 103 -11.50 15.73 9.40
CA SER A 103 -12.55 16.59 8.86
C SER A 103 -12.41 17.98 9.47
N LEU A 104 -12.36 19.01 8.62
CA LEU A 104 -12.48 20.39 9.04
C LEU A 104 -13.95 20.80 8.94
N SER A 105 -14.55 21.17 10.08
CA SER A 105 -15.83 21.87 10.10
C SER A 105 -15.52 23.35 10.22
N ASP A 106 -15.84 24.12 9.18
CA ASP A 106 -15.82 25.58 9.25
C ASP A 106 -16.88 26.03 10.27
N ASN A 107 -16.43 26.64 11.37
CA ASN A 107 -17.29 27.45 12.23
C ASN A 107 -16.93 28.89 11.87
N GLY A 108 -17.53 29.41 10.80
CA GLY A 108 -17.24 30.76 10.30
C GLY A 108 -17.28 31.83 11.40
N ASP A 109 -16.27 32.70 11.37
CA ASP A 109 -16.29 34.06 11.92
C ASP A 109 -15.87 35.04 10.80
#